data_AF-A0A6I5CRN3-F1
#
_entry.id   AF-A0A6I5CRN3-F1
#
_cell.length_a   1.000
_cell.length_b   1.000
_cell.length_c   1.000
_cell.angle_alpha   90.00
_cell.angle_beta   90.00
_cell.angle_gamma   90.00
#
_symmetry.space_group_name_H-M   'P 1'
#
loop_
_entity.id
_entity.type
_entity.pdbx_description
1 polymer ?
#
loop_
_entity_poly.entity_id
_entity_poly.type
_entity_poly.pdbx_seq_one_letter_code
_entity_poly.pdbx_strand_id
1 'polypeptide(L)'
;ASGKIATGTDLVKRLVQGADYGNAARAMMFAVGCIQAQRCHTNTCPCGVATQAPRRARALDVRDKAPRVRRFQRATVASALEIMA
;
A
#
# COMPACT_ATOMS: atom_id res chain seq x y z
N ALA A 1 -0.97 -11.46 10.08
CA ALA A 1 -1.87 -10.39 10.59
C ALA A 1 -2.03 -9.25 9.57
N SER A 2 -3.14 -8.51 9.64
CA SER A 2 -3.40 -7.31 8.83
C SER A 2 -3.87 -6.17 9.73
N GLY A 3 -4.22 -5.02 9.12
CA GLY A 3 -4.82 -3.89 9.84
C GLY A 3 -3.82 -2.77 10.07
N LYS A 4 -3.87 -1.79 9.16
CA LYS A 4 -3.06 -0.54 9.18
C LYS A 4 -1.55 -0.76 9.29
N ILE A 5 -1.00 -1.78 8.63
CA ILE A 5 0.45 -1.92 8.49
C ILE A 5 0.91 -0.91 7.43
N ALA A 6 1.49 0.21 7.85
CA ALA A 6 2.00 1.25 6.96
C ALA A 6 3.49 1.53 7.17
N THR A 7 4.02 1.22 8.35
CA THR A 7 5.42 1.47 8.74
C THR A 7 6.11 0.19 9.20
N GLY A 8 7.44 0.24 9.34
CA GLY A 8 8.22 -0.85 9.93
C GLY A 8 7.77 -1.19 11.35
N THR A 9 7.48 -0.17 12.17
CA THR A 9 6.96 -0.34 13.54
C THR A 9 5.63 -1.08 13.58
N ASP A 10 4.71 -0.77 12.66
CA ASP A 10 3.44 -1.50 12.57
C ASP A 10 3.68 -2.98 12.26
N LEU A 11 4.64 -3.30 11.39
CA LEU A 11 4.99 -4.68 11.04
C LEU A 11 5.59 -5.41 12.24
N VAL A 12 6.61 -4.82 12.88
CA VAL A 12 7.27 -5.40 14.07
C VAL A 12 6.26 -5.64 15.19
N LYS A 13 5.36 -4.69 15.44
CA LYS A 13 4.29 -4.85 16.44
C LYS A 13 3.44 -6.09 16.17
N ARG A 14 3.13 -6.41 14.92
CA ARG A 14 2.37 -7.63 14.57
C ARG A 14 3.19 -8.90 14.75
N LEU A 15 4.48 -8.86 14.43
CA LEU A 15 5.39 -9.98 14.65
C LEU A 15 5.49 -10.31 16.15
N VAL A 16 5.68 -9.29 17.00
CA VAL A 16 5.71 -9.45 18.47
C VAL A 16 4.40 -10.00 19.04
N GLN A 17 3.26 -9.70 18.41
CA GLN A 17 1.95 -10.26 18.76
C GLN A 17 1.76 -11.72 18.32
N GLY A 18 2.78 -12.36 17.75
CA GLY A 18 2.76 -13.76 17.32
C GLY A 18 2.31 -13.97 15.88
N ALA A 19 2.32 -12.94 15.02
CA ALA A 19 2.05 -13.12 13.60
C ALA A 19 3.31 -13.56 12.85
N ASP A 20 3.19 -14.52 11.93
CA ASP A 20 4.32 -14.93 11.08
C ASP A 20 4.56 -13.97 9.90
N TYR A 21 3.54 -13.23 9.49
CA TYR A 21 3.63 -12.26 8.40
C TYR A 21 2.62 -11.11 8.54
N GLY A 22 2.88 -10.00 7.85
CA GLY A 22 2.04 -8.80 7.83
C GLY A 22 1.51 -8.47 6.43
N ASN A 23 0.21 -8.23 6.29
CA ASN A 23 -0.41 -7.77 5.05
C ASN A 23 -0.72 -6.26 5.09
N ALA A 24 -0.26 -5.52 4.08
CA ALA A 24 -0.40 -4.08 3.95
C ALA A 24 -1.24 -3.68 2.72
N ALA A 25 -2.57 -3.71 2.80
CA ALA A 25 -3.42 -3.34 1.65
C ALA A 25 -3.47 -1.81 1.43
N ARG A 26 -3.93 -1.06 2.44
CA ARG A 26 -4.18 0.39 2.29
C ARG A 26 -2.91 1.20 2.02
N ALA A 27 -1.81 0.84 2.68
CA ALA A 27 -0.52 1.49 2.47
C ALA A 27 -0.01 1.26 1.04
N MET A 28 -0.19 0.05 0.49
CA MET A 28 0.14 -0.22 -0.91
C MET A 28 -0.76 0.54 -1.89
N MET A 29 -2.05 0.73 -1.57
CA MET A 29 -2.91 1.60 -2.37
C MET A 29 -2.38 3.03 -2.41
N PHE A 30 -1.86 3.57 -1.30
CA PHE A 30 -1.22 4.89 -1.29
C PHE A 30 0.07 4.91 -2.12
N ALA A 31 0.90 3.88 -2.02
CA ALA A 31 2.11 3.76 -2.82
C ALA A 31 1.81 3.76 -4.34
N VAL A 32 0.74 3.08 -4.76
CA VAL A 32 0.23 3.10 -6.15
C VAL A 32 -0.33 4.48 -6.53
N GLY A 33 -0.91 5.23 -5.59
CA GLY A 33 -1.40 6.60 -5.82
C GLY A 33 -2.87 6.85 -5.41
N CYS A 34 -3.42 6.08 -4.48
CA CYS A 34 -4.67 6.44 -3.82
C CYS A 34 -4.48 7.74 -3.02
N ILE A 35 -5.40 8.68 -3.20
CA ILE A 35 -5.39 10.01 -2.56
C ILE A 35 -6.46 10.14 -1.47
N GLN A 36 -7.02 9.03 -0.99
CA GLN A 36 -8.14 9.02 -0.04
C GLN A 36 -9.39 9.78 -0.50
N ALA A 37 -9.73 9.70 -1.79
CA ALA A 37 -10.94 10.35 -2.31
C ALA A 37 -12.27 9.80 -1.72
N GLN A 38 -12.25 8.66 -1.03
CA GLN A 38 -13.42 7.99 -0.42
C GLN A 38 -14.57 7.68 -1.40
N ARG A 39 -14.29 7.66 -2.69
CA ARG A 39 -15.24 7.35 -3.78
C ARG A 39 -15.06 5.94 -4.36
N CYS A 40 -14.53 5.02 -3.56
CA CYS A 40 -14.17 3.68 -4.04
C CYS A 40 -15.39 2.88 -4.54
N HIS A 41 -16.55 3.06 -3.89
CA HIS A 41 -17.79 2.35 -4.20
C HIS A 41 -18.57 2.93 -5.40
N THR A 42 -18.24 4.14 -5.85
CA THR A 42 -19.01 4.84 -6.90
C THR A 42 -18.48 4.58 -8.31
N ASN A 43 -17.45 3.75 -8.46
CA ASN A 43 -16.74 3.53 -9.73
C ASN A 43 -16.08 4.80 -10.32
N THR A 44 -15.94 5.88 -9.54
CA THR A 44 -15.42 7.18 -10.01
C THR A 44 -14.11 7.63 -9.33
N CYS A 45 -13.25 6.71 -8.85
CA CYS A 45 -11.94 7.10 -8.29
C CYS A 45 -11.17 7.97 -9.30
N PRO A 46 -10.78 9.20 -8.91
CA PRO A 46 -10.05 10.12 -9.79
C PRO A 46 -8.63 9.62 -10.08
N CYS A 47 -8.15 8.71 -9.24
CA CYS A 47 -6.84 8.10 -9.20
C CYS A 47 -6.67 6.84 -10.07
N GLY A 48 -7.75 6.32 -10.66
CA GLY A 48 -7.74 5.05 -11.41
C GLY A 48 -7.61 3.76 -10.57
N VAL A 49 -7.32 3.84 -9.27
CA VAL A 49 -7.10 2.69 -8.37
C VAL A 49 -8.35 1.81 -8.16
N ALA A 50 -9.52 2.41 -7.98
CA ALA A 50 -10.77 1.70 -7.65
C ALA A 50 -11.87 2.08 -8.65
N THR A 51 -11.73 1.61 -9.89
CA THR A 51 -12.67 1.86 -10.99
C THR A 51 -12.53 0.78 -12.06
N GLN A 52 -13.62 0.45 -12.72
CA GLN A 52 -13.68 -0.39 -13.91
C GLN A 52 -13.77 0.45 -15.20
N ALA A 53 -13.84 1.78 -15.10
CA ALA A 53 -13.94 2.66 -16.26
C ALA A 53 -12.57 2.76 -16.99
N PRO A 54 -12.45 2.34 -18.27
CA PRO A 54 -11.16 2.32 -18.97
C PRO A 54 -10.48 3.68 -19.04
N ARG A 55 -11.25 4.77 -19.20
CA ARG A 55 -10.71 6.14 -19.21
C ARG A 55 -9.99 6.50 -17.91
N ARG A 56 -10.51 6.04 -16.76
CA ARG A 56 -9.94 6.34 -15.44
C ARG A 56 -8.80 5.39 -15.08
N ALA A 57 -8.92 4.12 -15.46
CA ALA A 57 -7.88 3.11 -15.22
C ALA A 57 -6.55 3.45 -15.91
N ARG A 58 -6.58 4.20 -17.02
CA ARG A 58 -5.38 4.75 -17.69
C ARG A 58 -4.47 5.58 -16.78
N ALA A 59 -4.99 6.12 -15.67
CA ALA A 59 -4.17 6.79 -14.67
C ALA A 59 -3.20 5.84 -13.93
N LEU A 60 -3.34 4.52 -14.08
CA LEU A 60 -2.43 3.51 -13.54
C LEU A 60 -1.37 3.11 -14.59
N ASP A 61 -0.38 3.98 -14.81
CA ASP A 61 0.80 3.60 -15.58
C ASP A 61 1.68 2.64 -14.76
N VAL A 62 1.81 1.40 -15.23
CA VAL A 62 2.60 0.34 -14.57
C VAL A 62 4.08 0.71 -14.53
N ARG A 63 4.61 1.36 -15.57
CA ARG A 63 6.04 1.72 -15.67
C ARG A 63 6.43 2.77 -14.64
N ASP A 64 5.53 3.71 -14.34
CA ASP A 64 5.70 4.70 -13.27
C ASP A 64 5.41 4.12 -11.87
N LYS A 65 4.29 3.41 -11.72
CA LYS A 65 3.74 3.06 -10.40
C LYS A 65 4.36 1.82 -9.78
N ALA A 66 4.76 0.83 -10.57
CA ALA A 66 5.38 -0.38 -10.01
C ALA A 66 6.69 -0.06 -9.24
N PRO A 67 7.59 0.80 -9.74
CA PRO A 67 8.75 1.25 -8.96
C PRO A 67 8.39 1.91 -7.62
N ARG A 68 7.29 2.68 -7.55
CA ARG A 68 6.84 3.34 -6.30
C ARG A 68 6.43 2.32 -5.25
N VAL A 69 5.61 1.34 -5.64
CA VAL A 69 5.19 0.25 -4.75
C VAL A 69 6.39 -0.56 -4.27
N ARG A 70 7.30 -0.92 -5.18
CA ARG A 70 8.54 -1.64 -4.82
C ARG A 70 9.39 -0.86 -3.82
N ARG A 71 9.60 0.43 -4.05
CA ARG A 71 10.38 1.29 -3.14
C ARG A 71 9.72 1.37 -1.77
N PHE A 72 8.40 1.57 -1.72
CA PHE A 72 7.65 1.61 -0.47
C PHE A 72 7.77 0.29 0.29
N GLN A 73 7.49 -0.85 -0.34
CA GLN A 73 7.64 -2.18 0.29
C GLN A 73 9.07 -2.39 0.82
N ARG A 74 10.09 -2.08 0.01
CA ARG A 74 11.49 -2.24 0.42
C ARG A 74 11.84 -1.35 1.62
N ALA A 75 11.39 -0.10 1.62
CA ALA A 75 11.61 0.83 2.72
C ALA A 75 10.90 0.39 4.02
N THR A 76 9.67 -0.10 3.91
CA THR A 76 8.92 -0.63 5.07
C THR A 76 9.63 -1.83 5.69
N VAL A 77 10.15 -2.75 4.87
CA VAL A 77 10.92 -3.91 5.37
C VAL A 77 12.27 -3.47 5.96
N ALA A 78 13.00 -2.59 5.29
CA ALA A 78 14.26 -2.06 5.81
C ALA A 78 14.08 -1.38 7.17
N SER A 79 13.06 -0.51 7.30
CA SER A 79 12.71 0.13 8.57
C SER A 79 12.33 -0.88 9.65
N ALA A 80 11.65 -1.99 9.32
CA ALA A 80 11.35 -3.04 10.29
C ALA A 80 12.63 -3.77 10.77
N LEU A 81 13.59 -4.03 9.87
CA LEU A 81 14.87 -4.63 10.22
C LEU A 81 15.71 -3.71 11.12
N GLU A 82 15.74 -2.41 10.83
CA GLU A 82 16.41 -1.41 11.67
C GLU A 82 15.85 -1.35 13.10
N ILE A 83 14.56 -1.64 13.29
CA ILE A 83 13.92 -1.69 14.62
C ILE A 83 14.27 -2.97 15.38
N MET A 84 14.54 -4.07 14.67
CA MET A 84 14.84 -5.37 15.28
C MET A 84 16.34 -5.59 15.53
N ALA A 85 17.20 -4.79 14.91
CA ALA A 85 18.65 -4.78 15.12
C ALA A 85 19.01 -4.09 16.44
#